data_AF-A0A2R6AB45-F1
#
_entry.id   AF-A0A2R6AB45-F1
#
_cell.length_a   1.000
_cell.length_b   1.000
_cell.length_c   1.000
_cell.angle_alpha   90.00
_cell.angle_beta   90.00
_cell.angle_gamma   90.00
#
_symmetry.space_group_name_H-M   'P 1'
#
loop_
_entity.id
_entity.type
_entity.pdbx_description
1 polymer ?
#
loop_
_entity_poly.entity_id
_entity_poly.type
_entity_poly.pdbx_seq_one_letter_code
_entity_poly.pdbx_strand_id
1 'polypeptide(L)' 'MKGFQIMFFSYLTMIGVPVLLFLAAVLSPFSSARVLREALEILIGLGAVVFGIVGVLEVYKR' A
#
# COMPACT_ATOMS: atom_id res chain seq x y z
N MET A 1 13.20 -8.47 19.26
CA MET A 1 11.73 -8.38 19.03
C MET A 1 11.42 -8.28 17.53
N LYS A 2 11.72 -9.32 16.73
CA LYS A 2 11.57 -9.28 15.24
C LYS A 2 10.12 -9.15 14.76
N GLY A 3 9.12 -9.43 15.61
CA GLY A 3 7.71 -9.26 15.27
C GLY A 3 7.21 -7.81 15.23
N PHE A 4 7.90 -6.86 15.89
CA PHE A 4 7.43 -5.47 16.00
C PHE A 4 7.48 -4.72 14.66
N GLN A 5 8.57 -4.89 13.89
CA GLN A 5 8.72 -4.25 12.59
C GLN A 5 7.72 -4.79 11.56
N ILE A 6 7.47 -6.10 11.57
CA ILE A 6 6.51 -6.75 10.67
C ILE A 6 5.09 -6.26 10.97
N MET A 7 4.70 -6.20 12.26
CA MET A 7 3.40 -5.64 12.64
C MET A 7 3.24 -4.19 12.20
N PHE A 8 4.29 -3.36 12.32
CA PHE A 8 4.24 -1.97 11.85
C PHE A 8 3.96 -1.89 10.35
N PHE A 9 4.65 -2.67 9.52
CA PHE A 9 4.40 -2.71 8.08
C PHE A 9 3.00 -3.22 7.74
N SER A 10 2.48 -4.21 8.48
CA SER A 10 1.11 -4.71 8.31
C SER A 10 0.08 -3.64 8.63
N TYR A 11 0.22 -2.90 9.73
CA TYR A 11 -0.70 -1.80 10.05
C TYR A 11 -0.61 -0.64 9.07
N LEU A 12 0.62 -0.29 8.65
CA LEU A 12 0.87 0.78 7.69
C LEU A 12 0.21 0.49 6.34
N THR A 13 0.30 -0.75 5.85
CA THR A 13 -0.30 -1.16 4.58
C THR A 13 -1.82 -1.33 4.67
N MET A 14 -2.33 -1.85 5.79
CA MET A 14 -3.77 -2.00 6.04
C MET A 14 -4.52 -0.66 6.02
N ILE A 15 -3.90 0.42 6.49
CA ILE A 15 -4.50 1.77 6.48
C ILE A 15 -4.05 2.58 5.27
N GLY A 16 -2.76 2.50 4.92
CA GLY A 16 -2.15 3.32 3.87
C GLY A 16 -2.68 2.99 2.48
N VAL A 17 -2.86 1.72 2.13
CA VAL A 17 -3.36 1.34 0.79
C VAL A 17 -4.79 1.84 0.55
N PRO A 18 -5.76 1.67 1.47
CA PRO A 18 -7.09 2.26 1.34
C PRO A 18 -7.08 3.79 1.24
N VAL A 19 -6.24 4.48 2.02
CA VAL A 19 -6.13 5.94 1.97
C VAL A 19 -5.61 6.40 0.61
N LEU A 20 -4.57 5.75 0.08
CA LEU A 20 -4.02 6.06 -1.23
C LEU A 20 -5.04 5.79 -2.34
N LEU A 21 -5.79 4.67 -2.26
CA LEU A 21 -6.87 4.35 -3.19
C LEU A 21 -7.97 5.41 -3.17
N PHE A 22 -8.36 5.88 -1.98
CA PHE A 22 -9.33 6.95 -1.84
C PHE A 22 -8.85 8.24 -2.50
N LEU A 23 -7.60 8.65 -2.26
CA LEU A 23 -7.01 9.82 -2.90
C LEU A 23 -6.95 9.69 -4.43
N ALA A 24 -6.56 8.52 -4.94
CA ALA A 24 -6.55 8.26 -6.38
C ALA A 24 -7.96 8.35 -7.00
N ALA A 25 -8.97 7.83 -6.30
CA ALA A 25 -10.38 7.92 -6.73
C ALA A 25 -10.90 9.36 -6.74
N VAL A 26 -10.59 10.15 -5.70
CA VAL A 26 -10.97 11.57 -5.62
C VAL A 26 -10.30 12.40 -6.72
N LEU A 27 -9.07 12.05 -7.10
CA LEU A 27 -8.33 12.73 -8.18
C LEU A 27 -8.74 12.27 -9.58
N SER A 28 -9.51 11.18 -9.70
CA SER A 28 -9.95 10.61 -10.98
C SER A 28 -10.58 11.60 -11.98
N PRO A 29 -11.49 12.52 -11.57
CA PRO A 29 -12.13 13.46 -12.49
C PRO A 29 -11.24 14.63 -12.93
N PHE A 30 -10.09 14.85 -12.28
CA PHE A 30 -9.21 15.98 -12.59
C PHE A 30 -8.15 15.58 -13.61
N SER A 31 -8.35 15.95 -14.88
CA SER A 31 -7.40 15.65 -15.96
C SER A 31 -6.01 16.26 -15.74
N SER A 32 -5.93 17.41 -15.04
CA SER A 32 -4.67 18.04 -14.64
C SER A 32 -3.89 17.25 -13.57
N ALA A 33 -4.56 16.36 -12.84
CA ALA A 33 -3.95 15.54 -11.78
C ALA A 33 -3.49 14.16 -12.28
N ARG A 34 -3.47 13.92 -13.59
CA ARG A 34 -3.13 12.61 -14.17
C ARG A 34 -1.81 12.04 -13.67
N VAL A 35 -0.74 12.85 -13.70
CA VAL A 35 0.60 12.43 -13.23
C VAL A 35 0.59 12.05 -11.75
N LEU A 36 -0.16 12.79 -10.93
CA LEU A 36 -0.30 12.52 -9.50
C LEU A 36 -1.06 11.22 -9.26
N ARG A 37 -2.12 10.97 -10.04
CA ARG A 37 -2.90 9.72 -9.95
C ARG A 37 -2.07 8.51 -10.36
N GLU A 38 -1.32 8.61 -11.44
CA GLU A 38 -0.39 7.56 -11.88
C GLU A 38 0.67 7.25 -10.81
N ALA A 39 1.22 8.28 -10.15
CA ALA A 39 2.14 8.09 -9.02
C ALA A 39 1.48 7.38 -7.82
N LEU A 40 0.24 7.73 -7.49
CA LEU A 40 -0.52 7.08 -6.42
C LEU A 40 -0.82 5.61 -6.75
N GLU A 41 -1.23 5.31 -7.98
CA GLU A 41 -1.47 3.94 -8.46
C GLU A 41 -0.22 3.06 -8.36
N ILE A 42 0.96 3.61 -8.70
CA ILE A 42 2.25 2.94 -8.53
C ILE A 42 2.54 2.67 -7.05
N LEU A 43 2.36 3.66 -6.18
CA LEU A 43 2.57 3.51 -4.73
C LEU A 43 1.64 2.47 -4.10
N ILE A 44 0.38 2.43 -4.53
CA ILE A 44 -0.60 1.41 -4.14
C ILE A 44 -0.11 0.02 -4.56
N GLY A 45 0.32 -0.13 -5.82
CA GLY A 45 0.85 -1.38 -6.34
C GLY A 45 2.07 -1.87 -5.55
N LEU A 46 3.03 -0.98 -5.29
CA LEU A 46 4.21 -1.29 -4.49
C LEU A 46 3.84 -1.71 -3.06
N GLY A 47 2.94 -0.97 -2.41
CA GLY A 47 2.45 -1.29 -1.07
C GLY A 47 1.78 -2.67 -1.00
N ALA A 48 0.96 -3.00 -2.00
CA ALA A 48 0.30 -4.30 -2.10
C ALA A 48 1.28 -5.46 -2.30
N VAL A 49 2.29 -5.29 -3.17
CA VAL A 49 3.32 -6.31 -3.41
C VAL A 49 4.16 -6.54 -2.15
N VAL A 50 4.63 -5.47 -1.51
CA VAL A 50 5.41 -5.58 -0.27
C VAL A 50 4.60 -6.28 0.82
N PHE A 51 3.33 -5.90 1.01
CA PHE A 51 2.45 -6.55 1.97
C PHE A 51 2.25 -8.03 1.66
N GLY A 52 1.99 -8.38 0.40
CA GLY A 52 1.84 -9.77 -0.04
C GLY A 52 3.08 -10.61 0.25
N ILE A 53 4.28 -10.09 -0.04
CA ILE A 53 5.55 -10.78 0.25
C ILE A 53 5.73 -10.98 1.76
N VAL A 54 5.47 -9.95 2.56
CA VAL A 54 5.59 -10.02 4.03
C VAL A 54 4.61 -11.04 4.60
N GLY A 55 3.36 -11.04 4.15
CA GLY A 55 2.34 -12.00 4.59
C GLY A 55 2.71 -13.43 4.25
N VAL A 56 3.22 -13.68 3.03
CA VAL A 56 3.71 -15.02 2.63
C VAL A 56 4.86 -15.45 3.54
N LEU A 57 5.86 -14.58 3.76
CA LEU A 57 6.99 -14.89 4.63
C LEU A 57 6.57 -15.16 6.09
N GLU A 58 5.50 -14.53 6.57
CA GLU A 58 4.96 -14.81 7.91
C GLU A 58 4.37 -16.22 8.01
N VAL A 59 3.59 -16.63 7.00
CA VAL A 59 2.98 -17.97 6.95
C VAL A 59 4.05 -19.07 6.92
N TYR A 60 5.12 -18.90 6.16
CA TYR A 60 6.19 -19.91 6.05
C TYR A 60 7.21 -19.90 7.20
N LYS A 61 7.26 -18.83 8.01
CA LYS A 61 8.16 -18.73 9.18
C LYS A 61 7.52 -19.17 10.49
N ARG A 62 6.21 -19.44 10.49
CA ARG A 62 5.51 -20.16 11.57
C ARG A 62 5.46 -21.64 11.28
#